data_AF-A0A141RNH2-F1
#
_entry.id   AF-A0A141RNH2-F1
#
_cell.length_a   1.000
_cell.length_b   1.000
_cell.length_c   1.000
_cell.angle_alpha   90.00
_cell.angle_beta   90.00
_cell.angle_gamma   90.00
#
_symmetry.space_group_name_H-M   'P 1'
#
loop_
_entity.id
_entity.type
_entity.pdbx_description
1 polymer ?
#
loop_
_entity_poly.entity_id
_entity_poly.type
_entity_poly.pdbx_seq_one_letter_code
_entity_poly.pdbx_strand_id
1 'polypeptide(L)'
;VDTSVRFMIGEKVKFITHCPECGSKLIRYEGEAAHYCPNETACPPQIKGKIEHFISRKAMNIDGLGPETVDMFYRLGLIHDTADLYRLTTDDIRGLDRMGDKSAENIIKGIMQSKEVPFERVIFALGIRFVGETVAKKIAKSFKDI
;
A
#
# COMPACT_ATOMS: atom_id res chain seq x y z
N VAL A 1 20.43 15.77 -34.58
CA VAL A 1 19.13 16.43 -34.33
C VAL A 1 19.42 17.92 -34.19
N ASP A 2 18.95 18.75 -35.11
CA ASP A 2 19.18 20.19 -35.07
C ASP A 2 18.24 20.83 -34.03
N THR A 3 18.82 21.35 -32.95
CA THR A 3 18.08 21.94 -31.83
C THR A 3 17.72 23.41 -32.07
N SER A 4 18.24 24.04 -33.13
CA SER A 4 18.04 25.47 -33.45
C SER A 4 16.64 25.81 -33.98
N VAL A 5 15.91 24.80 -34.47
CA VAL A 5 14.54 24.92 -34.99
C VAL A 5 13.46 24.64 -33.94
N ARG A 6 13.83 24.36 -32.68
CA ARG A 6 12.85 24.18 -31.59
C ARG A 6 12.31 25.53 -31.12
N PHE A 7 11.18 25.95 -31.66
CA PHE A 7 10.31 26.91 -30.98
C PHE A 7 9.74 26.23 -29.72
N MET A 8 10.29 26.52 -28.54
CA MET A 8 9.69 26.10 -27.28
C MET A 8 8.42 26.93 -27.04
N ILE A 9 7.26 26.35 -27.33
CA ILE A 9 5.97 26.90 -26.93
C ILE A 9 5.64 26.32 -25.54
N GLY A 10 5.60 27.18 -24.52
CA GLY A 10 5.19 26.83 -23.16
C GLY A 10 6.27 26.97 -22.09
N GLU A 11 5.85 26.97 -20.82
CA GLU A 11 6.77 26.99 -19.67
C GLU A 11 7.47 25.65 -19.47
N LYS A 12 8.69 25.68 -18.92
CA LYS A 12 9.39 24.46 -18.49
C LYS A 12 8.59 23.75 -17.41
N VAL A 13 8.44 22.44 -17.53
CA VAL A 13 7.84 21.59 -16.48
C VAL A 13 8.65 21.76 -15.19
N LYS A 14 7.97 22.23 -14.14
CA LYS A 14 8.52 22.32 -12.78
C LYS A 14 7.97 21.15 -11.97
N PHE A 15 8.86 20.30 -11.49
CA PHE A 15 8.47 19.23 -10.57
C PHE A 15 8.06 19.84 -9.22
N ILE A 16 7.02 19.28 -8.63
CA ILE A 16 6.62 19.61 -7.26
C ILE A 16 7.74 19.25 -6.29
N THR A 17 7.97 20.10 -5.29
CA THR A 17 9.01 19.91 -4.27
C THR A 17 8.47 19.39 -2.95
N HIS A 18 7.14 19.43 -2.77
CA HIS A 18 6.43 18.97 -1.58
C HIS A 18 5.28 18.06 -1.99
N CYS A 19 5.00 17.07 -1.15
CA CYS A 19 3.90 16.14 -1.35
C CYS A 19 2.55 16.90 -1.27
N PRO A 20 1.64 16.74 -2.24
CA PRO A 20 0.36 17.44 -2.22
C PRO A 20 -0.59 16.93 -1.12
N GLU A 21 -0.35 15.72 -0.60
CA GLU A 21 -1.22 15.07 0.39
C GLU A 21 -0.81 15.38 1.84
N CYS A 22 0.50 15.37 2.13
CA CYS A 22 1.01 15.57 3.50
C CYS A 22 1.98 16.73 3.67
N GLY A 23 2.27 17.49 2.60
CA GLY A 23 3.17 18.64 2.63
C GLY A 23 4.65 18.31 2.84
N SER A 24 5.03 17.04 3.03
CA SER A 24 6.44 16.66 3.26
C SER A 24 7.31 16.94 2.03
N LYS A 25 8.55 17.39 2.25
CA LYS A 25 9.52 17.62 1.18
C LYS A 25 9.79 16.32 0.42
N LEU A 26 9.60 16.35 -0.90
CA LEU A 26 9.87 15.21 -1.75
C LEU A 26 11.38 15.02 -1.91
N ILE A 27 11.78 13.75 -1.92
CA ILE A 27 13.17 13.34 -2.14
C ILE A 27 13.26 12.62 -3.48
N ARG A 28 14.37 12.85 -4.18
CA ARG A 28 14.73 12.10 -5.37
C ARG A 28 16.05 11.41 -5.06
N TYR A 29 16.01 10.10 -4.91
CA TYR A 29 17.21 9.32 -4.62
C TYR A 29 18.18 9.38 -5.80
N GLU A 30 19.48 9.30 -5.50
CA GLU A 30 20.50 9.26 -6.52
C GLU A 30 20.26 8.07 -7.46
N GLY A 31 20.34 8.31 -8.77
CA GLY A 31 20.04 7.30 -9.80
C GLY A 31 18.56 7.03 -10.04
N GLU A 32 17.63 7.57 -9.25
CA GLU A 32 16.19 7.40 -9.47
C GLU A 32 15.57 8.56 -10.27
N ALA A 33 14.56 8.25 -11.08
CA ALA A 33 13.77 9.26 -11.80
C ALA A 33 12.63 9.82 -10.95
N ALA A 34 12.09 9.03 -10.02
CA ALA A 34 10.90 9.37 -9.25
C ALA A 34 11.21 10.34 -8.10
N HIS A 35 10.27 11.26 -7.85
CA HIS A 35 10.21 12.01 -6.60
C HIS A 35 9.31 11.24 -5.63
N TYR A 36 9.82 10.96 -4.44
CA TYR A 36 9.19 10.11 -3.45
C TYR A 36 8.88 10.89 -2.17
N CYS A 37 7.74 10.60 -1.55
CA CYS A 37 7.39 11.15 -0.25
C CYS A 37 7.99 10.28 0.86
N PRO A 38 8.91 10.80 1.71
CA PRO A 38 9.52 10.01 2.77
C PRO A 38 8.61 9.78 3.99
N ASN A 39 7.46 10.45 4.06
CA ASN A 39 6.52 10.32 5.17
C ASN A 39 5.67 9.05 5.01
N GLU A 40 6.25 7.91 5.36
CA GLU A 40 5.60 6.62 5.17
C GLU A 40 4.56 6.25 6.24
N THR A 41 4.54 6.97 7.36
CA THR A 41 3.70 6.64 8.54
C THR A 41 2.49 7.54 8.71
N ALA A 42 2.47 8.72 8.10
CA ALA A 42 1.35 9.66 8.22
C ALA A 42 0.80 10.15 6.88
N CYS A 43 1.45 9.86 5.75
CA CYS A 43 0.95 10.27 4.44
C CYS A 43 -0.19 9.33 3.97
N PRO A 44 -1.43 9.81 3.75
CA PRO A 44 -2.56 8.97 3.37
C PRO A 44 -2.32 8.02 2.18
N PRO A 45 -1.74 8.46 1.03
CA PRO A 45 -1.46 7.54 -0.07
C PRO A 45 -0.38 6.50 0.26
N GLN A 46 0.58 6.80 1.16
CA GLN A 46 1.58 5.81 1.57
C GLN A 46 0.95 4.73 2.44
N ILE A 47 0.11 5.13 3.40
CA ILE A 47 -0.61 4.19 4.26
C ILE A 47 -1.54 3.30 3.44
N LYS A 48 -2.43 3.91 2.64
CA LYS A 48 -3.38 3.17 1.80
C LYS A 48 -2.65 2.26 0.81
N GLY A 49 -1.59 2.75 0.16
CA GLY A 49 -0.79 1.94 -0.76
C GLY A 49 -0.10 0.75 -0.10
N LYS A 50 0.40 0.90 1.13
CA LYS A 50 0.95 -0.21 1.92
C LYS A 50 -0.11 -1.25 2.26
N ILE A 51 -1.30 -0.81 2.66
CA ILE A 51 -2.43 -1.71 2.96
C ILE A 51 -2.89 -2.43 1.70
N GLU A 52 -3.05 -1.72 0.59
CA GLU A 52 -3.40 -2.30 -0.72
C GLU A 52 -2.37 -3.34 -1.20
N HIS A 53 -1.08 -3.06 -1.02
CA HIS A 53 -0.02 -4.03 -1.32
C HIS A 53 -0.12 -5.26 -0.40
N PHE A 54 -0.32 -5.04 0.90
CA PHE A 54 -0.42 -6.09 1.92
C PHE A 54 -1.56 -7.07 1.63
N ILE A 55 -2.73 -6.58 1.26
CA ILE A 55 -3.92 -7.41 1.00
C ILE A 55 -3.85 -8.16 -0.34
N SER A 56 -2.92 -7.80 -1.23
CA SER A 56 -2.87 -8.29 -2.61
C SER A 56 -2.73 -9.81 -2.73
N ARG A 57 -3.15 -10.35 -3.88
CA ARG A 57 -3.15 -11.80 -4.18
C ARG A 57 -1.79 -12.49 -4.00
N LYS A 58 -0.67 -11.77 -4.19
CA LYS A 58 0.69 -12.30 -4.01
C LYS A 58 1.26 -12.07 -2.61
N ALA A 59 0.68 -11.14 -1.85
CA ALA A 59 1.04 -10.80 -0.48
C ALA A 59 0.20 -11.63 0.49
N MET A 60 -0.65 -11.04 1.31
CA MET A 60 -1.46 -11.78 2.29
C MET A 60 -2.71 -12.44 1.71
N ASN A 61 -3.09 -12.15 0.45
CA ASN A 61 -4.24 -12.74 -0.24
C ASN A 61 -5.54 -12.63 0.57
N ILE A 62 -5.90 -11.40 0.93
CA ILE A 62 -7.14 -11.13 1.64
C ILE A 62 -8.23 -10.89 0.58
N ASP A 63 -9.04 -11.91 0.34
CA ASP A 63 -10.17 -11.82 -0.58
C ASP A 63 -11.29 -10.94 0.01
N GLY A 64 -12.01 -10.23 -0.87
CA GLY A 64 -13.13 -9.36 -0.47
C GLY A 64 -12.72 -7.95 -0.02
N LEU A 65 -11.42 -7.68 0.14
CA LEU A 65 -10.88 -6.36 0.44
C LEU A 65 -10.16 -5.79 -0.78
N GLY A 66 -10.59 -4.63 -1.26
CA GLY A 66 -10.01 -3.95 -2.44
C GLY A 66 -9.69 -2.48 -2.17
N PRO A 67 -9.05 -1.77 -3.13
CA PRO A 67 -8.62 -0.38 -2.94
C PRO A 67 -9.73 0.58 -2.50
N GLU A 68 -10.93 0.47 -3.08
CA GLU A 68 -12.08 1.29 -2.70
C GLU A 68 -12.48 1.07 -1.23
N THR A 69 -12.46 -0.18 -0.78
CA THR A 69 -12.79 -0.53 0.61
C THR A 69 -11.71 -0.07 1.57
N VAL A 70 -10.42 -0.21 1.20
CA VAL A 70 -9.29 0.30 2.01
C VAL A 70 -9.41 1.81 2.18
N ASP A 71 -9.69 2.54 1.09
CA ASP A 71 -9.88 3.98 1.14
C ASP A 71 -11.07 4.37 2.02
N MET A 72 -12.18 3.65 1.94
CA MET A 72 -13.34 3.86 2.79
C MET A 72 -13.02 3.60 4.26
N PHE A 73 -12.42 2.46 4.60
CA PHE A 73 -12.06 2.11 5.98
C PHE A 73 -11.07 3.12 6.57
N TYR A 74 -10.09 3.56 5.78
CA TYR A 74 -9.16 4.61 6.18
C TYR A 74 -9.87 5.94 6.44
N ARG A 75 -10.76 6.38 5.54
CA ARG A 75 -11.53 7.62 5.71
C ARG A 75 -12.46 7.59 6.92
N LEU A 76 -13.00 6.42 7.26
CA LEU A 76 -13.83 6.20 8.44
C LEU A 76 -13.01 6.03 9.74
N GLY A 77 -11.67 6.04 9.66
CA GLY A 77 -10.79 5.85 10.82
C GLY A 77 -10.80 4.43 11.37
N LEU A 78 -11.25 3.45 10.60
CA LEU A 78 -11.28 2.04 11.00
C LEU A 78 -9.89 1.39 10.91
N ILE A 79 -9.05 1.87 9.99
CA ILE A 79 -7.68 1.37 9.78
C ILE A 79 -6.71 2.52 9.53
N HIS A 80 -5.52 2.42 10.13
CA HIS A 80 -4.40 3.36 9.95
C HIS A 80 -3.11 2.64 9.55
N ASP A 81 -3.05 1.33 9.72
CA ASP A 81 -1.97 0.48 9.24
C ASP A 81 -2.50 -0.93 8.90
N THR A 82 -1.59 -1.84 8.55
CA THR A 82 -1.94 -3.23 8.20
C THR A 82 -2.32 -4.07 9.41
N ALA A 83 -1.89 -3.71 10.62
CA ALA A 83 -2.21 -4.45 11.83
C ALA A 83 -3.67 -4.23 12.26
N ASP A 84 -4.21 -3.02 12.03
CA ASP A 84 -5.60 -2.69 12.32
C ASP A 84 -6.59 -3.61 11.60
N LEU A 85 -6.25 -4.14 10.42
CA LEU A 85 -7.07 -5.13 9.70
C LEU A 85 -7.43 -6.32 10.60
N TYR A 86 -6.51 -6.76 11.45
CA TYR A 86 -6.71 -7.92 12.32
C TYR A 86 -7.48 -7.61 13.60
N ARG A 87 -7.86 -6.34 13.81
CA ARG A 87 -8.68 -5.87 14.93
C ARG A 87 -10.13 -5.63 14.53
N LEU A 88 -10.41 -5.53 13.22
CA LEU A 88 -11.76 -5.35 12.69
C LEU A 88 -12.66 -6.53 13.07
N THR A 89 -13.91 -6.20 13.39
CA THR A 89 -14.99 -7.15 13.59
C THR A 89 -16.02 -7.05 12.47
N THR A 90 -16.92 -8.03 12.37
CA THR A 90 -18.01 -7.97 11.40
C THR A 90 -18.94 -6.78 11.65
N ASP A 91 -19.11 -6.40 12.91
CA ASP A 91 -20.02 -5.33 13.32
C ASP A 91 -19.46 -3.94 12.97
N ASP A 92 -18.13 -3.78 12.93
CA ASP A 92 -17.48 -2.54 12.47
C ASP A 92 -17.71 -2.27 10.98
N ILE A 93 -17.95 -3.32 10.19
CA ILE A 93 -18.06 -3.27 8.73
C ILE A 93 -19.52 -3.31 8.27
N ARG A 94 -20.37 -4.06 9.00
CA ARG A 94 -21.78 -4.23 8.66
C ARG A 94 -22.51 -2.89 8.68
N GLY A 95 -23.26 -2.61 7.60
CA GLY A 95 -24.06 -1.39 7.51
C GLY A 95 -23.30 -0.17 7.00
N LEU A 96 -22.01 -0.31 6.68
CA LEU A 96 -21.31 0.69 5.86
C LEU A 96 -21.86 0.71 4.43
N ASP A 97 -21.62 1.81 3.73
CA ASP A 97 -22.08 1.97 2.35
C ASP A 97 -21.56 0.80 1.48
N ARG A 98 -22.48 0.16 0.75
CA ARG A 98 -22.24 -1.03 -0.08
C ARG A 98 -21.72 -2.27 0.68
N MET A 99 -21.80 -2.32 2.01
CA MET A 99 -21.38 -3.47 2.84
C MET A 99 -22.56 -4.17 3.52
N GLY A 100 -23.01 -5.27 2.90
CA GLY A 100 -23.97 -6.18 3.52
C GLY A 100 -23.30 -7.20 4.46
N ASP A 101 -24.09 -7.85 5.31
CA ASP A 101 -23.65 -8.85 6.31
C ASP A 101 -22.67 -9.88 5.73
N LYS A 102 -23.03 -10.48 4.60
CA LYS A 102 -22.20 -11.48 3.92
C LYS A 102 -20.86 -10.93 3.44
N SER A 103 -20.81 -9.66 3.03
CA SER A 103 -19.58 -9.01 2.60
C SER A 103 -18.64 -8.79 3.78
N ALA A 104 -19.19 -8.29 4.90
CA ALA A 104 -18.45 -8.13 6.15
C ALA A 104 -17.87 -9.47 6.65
N GLU A 105 -18.69 -10.51 6.68
CA GLU A 105 -18.26 -11.88 7.05
C GLU A 105 -17.15 -12.40 6.14
N ASN A 106 -17.26 -12.19 4.82
CA ASN A 106 -16.23 -12.62 3.87
C ASN A 106 -14.90 -11.88 4.08
N ILE A 107 -14.92 -10.58 4.36
CA ILE A 107 -13.72 -9.79 4.63
C ILE A 107 -13.02 -10.31 5.89
N ILE A 108 -13.75 -10.45 7.00
CA ILE A 108 -13.18 -10.98 8.25
C ILE A 108 -12.64 -12.39 8.07
N LYS A 109 -13.35 -13.25 7.33
CA LYS A 109 -12.87 -14.59 6.99
C LYS A 109 -11.57 -14.54 6.18
N GLY A 110 -11.48 -13.68 5.16
CA GLY A 110 -10.27 -13.49 4.36
C GLY A 110 -9.08 -13.01 5.20
N ILE A 111 -9.32 -12.07 6.11
CA ILE A 111 -8.30 -11.58 7.06
C ILE A 111 -7.81 -12.72 7.95
N MET A 112 -8.70 -13.55 8.49
CA MET A 112 -8.31 -14.68 9.33
C MET A 112 -7.55 -15.76 8.55
N GLN A 113 -7.98 -16.08 7.33
CA GLN A 113 -7.27 -17.03 6.45
C GLN A 113 -5.87 -16.54 6.07
N SER A 114 -5.67 -15.24 5.96
CA SER A 114 -4.36 -14.66 5.62
C SER A 114 -3.26 -14.97 6.63
N LYS A 115 -3.60 -15.35 7.87
CA LYS A 115 -2.64 -15.74 8.90
C LYS A 115 -1.89 -17.03 8.57
N GLU A 116 -2.44 -17.85 7.67
CA GLU A 116 -1.88 -19.14 7.27
C GLU A 116 -0.95 -19.05 6.04
N VAL A 117 -0.67 -17.84 5.54
CA VAL A 117 0.23 -17.69 4.39
C VAL A 117 1.69 -18.01 4.77
N PRO A 118 2.48 -18.60 3.85
CA PRO A 118 3.91 -18.81 4.06
C PRO A 118 4.67 -17.52 4.41
N PHE A 119 5.71 -17.65 5.24
CA PHE A 119 6.47 -16.51 5.76
C PHE A 119 7.08 -15.60 4.68
N GLU A 120 7.51 -16.15 3.54
CA GLU A 120 7.99 -15.35 2.42
C GLU A 120 6.94 -14.36 1.90
N ARG A 121 5.65 -14.69 2.03
CA ARG A 121 4.56 -13.82 1.62
C ARG A 121 4.34 -12.71 2.63
N VAL A 122 4.54 -12.98 3.92
CA VAL A 122 4.54 -11.96 4.98
C VAL A 122 5.65 -10.94 4.71
N ILE A 123 6.89 -11.40 4.47
CA ILE A 123 8.02 -10.51 4.14
C ILE A 123 7.71 -9.65 2.91
N PHE A 124 7.14 -10.26 1.86
CA PHE A 124 6.74 -9.52 0.67
C PHE A 124 5.62 -8.51 0.99
N ALA A 125 4.63 -8.88 1.80
CA ALA A 125 3.49 -8.05 2.18
C ALA A 125 3.88 -6.81 2.98
N LEU A 126 4.98 -6.84 3.75
CA LEU A 126 5.48 -5.68 4.49
C LEU A 126 5.90 -4.52 3.59
N GLY A 127 6.03 -4.72 2.27
CA GLY A 127 6.29 -3.64 1.32
C GLY A 127 7.68 -3.02 1.50
N ILE A 128 8.66 -3.80 1.98
CA ILE A 128 10.04 -3.33 2.18
C ILE A 128 10.61 -2.91 0.83
N ARG A 129 11.14 -1.68 0.77
CA ARG A 129 11.68 -1.11 -0.47
C ARG A 129 12.73 -2.05 -1.07
N PHE A 130 12.63 -2.29 -2.39
CA PHE A 130 13.47 -3.20 -3.16
C PHE A 130 13.34 -4.71 -2.84
N VAL A 131 12.43 -5.09 -1.94
CA VAL A 131 12.15 -6.49 -1.61
C VAL A 131 10.91 -6.97 -2.38
N GLY A 132 11.14 -7.42 -3.61
CA GLY A 132 10.11 -8.12 -4.39
C GLY A 132 9.92 -9.57 -3.96
N GLU A 133 8.94 -10.26 -4.55
CA GLU A 133 8.59 -11.67 -4.26
C GLU A 133 9.82 -12.60 -4.25
N THR A 134 10.70 -12.46 -5.24
CA THR A 134 11.93 -13.26 -5.35
C THR A 134 12.90 -13.01 -4.20
N VAL A 135 13.05 -11.75 -3.77
CA VAL A 135 13.95 -11.38 -2.68
C VAL A 135 13.37 -11.84 -1.35
N ALA A 136 12.06 -11.66 -1.15
CA ALA A 136 11.36 -12.14 0.04
C ALA A 136 11.51 -13.66 0.22
N LYS A 137 11.38 -14.43 -0.86
CA LYS A 137 11.65 -15.89 -0.87
C LYS A 137 13.08 -16.25 -0.48
N LYS A 138 14.07 -15.45 -0.92
CA LYS A 138 15.47 -15.66 -0.53
C LYS A 138 15.67 -15.36 0.95
N ILE A 139 15.16 -14.23 1.42
CA ILE A 139 15.22 -13.82 2.84
C ILE A 139 14.60 -14.92 3.71
N ALA A 140 13.36 -15.33 3.41
CA ALA A 140 12.65 -16.36 4.19
C ALA A 140 13.43 -17.68 4.30
N LYS A 141 14.18 -18.07 3.26
CA LYS A 141 15.01 -19.28 3.27
C LYS A 141 16.33 -19.12 4.02
N SER A 142 16.82 -17.89 4.16
CA SER A 142 18.10 -17.60 4.83
C SER A 142 17.98 -17.59 6.35
N PHE A 143 16.80 -17.30 6.89
CA PHE A 143 16.53 -17.31 8.33
C PHE A 143 15.83 -18.62 8.74
N LYS A 144 16.25 -19.21 9.87
CA LYS A 144 15.73 -20.50 10.37
C LYS A 144 14.70 -20.35 11.48
N ASP A 145 14.63 -19.17 12.06
CA ASP A 145 13.81 -18.76 13.20
C ASP A 145 13.41 -17.27 13.05
N ILE A 146 12.35 -16.89 13.75
CA ILE A 146 11.80 -15.52 13.86
C ILE A 146 11.67 -15.20 15.34
#